data_AF-A0A5B8VIF0-F1
#
_entry.id   AF-A0A5B8VIF0-F1
#
_cell.length_a   1.000
_cell.length_b   1.000
_cell.length_c   1.000
_cell.angle_alpha   90.00
_cell.angle_beta   90.00
_cell.angle_gamma   90.00
#
_symmetry.space_group_name_H-M   'P 1'
#
loop_
_entity.id
_entity.type
_entity.pdbx_description
1 polymer ?
#
loop_
_entity_poly.entity_id
_entity_poly.type
_entity_poly.pdbx_seq_one_letter_code
_entity_poly.pdbx_strand_id
1 'polypeptide(L)'
;MDAIADQAKGQVFTNIIALTNLPVQHDIVKGNKPLQALKLSQVLEVLKFNPGDYLGIQILSNQSVEKARIECSPTKNSLILQYSIDGQTWQPSHPKDARYIRLINLTNSQVDIKFSQFEITIQ
;
A
#
# COMPACT_ATOMS: atom_id res chain seq x y z
N MET A 1 5.78 -29.90 -14.20
CA MET A 1 5.03 -29.36 -13.05
C MET A 1 5.33 -27.88 -13.01
N ASP A 2 4.44 -27.08 -13.59
CA ASP A 2 4.55 -25.64 -13.45
C ASP A 2 4.40 -25.32 -11.97
N ALA A 3 5.45 -24.79 -11.36
CA ALA A 3 5.35 -24.19 -10.05
C ALA A 3 4.28 -23.11 -10.19
N ILE A 4 3.12 -23.31 -9.55
CA ILE A 4 2.15 -22.24 -9.38
C ILE A 4 2.91 -21.21 -8.56
N ALA A 5 3.48 -20.20 -9.24
CA ALA A 5 4.06 -19.06 -8.57
C ALA A 5 2.97 -18.55 -7.63
N ASP A 6 3.26 -18.52 -6.33
CA ASP A 6 2.29 -18.13 -5.30
C ASP A 6 1.73 -16.77 -5.71
N GLN A 7 0.46 -16.75 -6.12
CA GLN A 7 -0.12 -15.54 -6.69
C GLN A 7 -0.12 -14.46 -5.61
N ALA A 8 0.30 -13.26 -5.98
CA ALA A 8 0.29 -12.12 -5.11
C ALA A 8 -1.11 -11.92 -4.55
N LYS A 9 -1.21 -11.96 -3.23
CA LYS A 9 -2.45 -11.72 -2.51
C LYS A 9 -2.19 -10.61 -1.52
N GLY A 10 -3.07 -9.62 -1.52
CA GLY A 10 -3.08 -8.58 -0.51
C GLY A 10 -4.48 -8.10 -0.25
N GLN A 11 -4.61 -7.37 0.85
CA GLN A 11 -5.85 -6.72 1.24
C GLN A 11 -5.56 -5.32 1.73
N VAL A 12 -6.57 -4.46 1.70
CA VAL A 12 -6.45 -3.12 2.25
C VAL A 12 -6.27 -3.20 3.76
N PHE A 13 -5.36 -2.38 4.27
CA PHE A 13 -5.09 -2.20 5.69
C PHE A 13 -5.33 -0.73 6.04
N THR A 14 -6.44 -0.45 6.72
CA THR A 14 -6.90 0.91 7.01
C THR A 14 -7.80 0.94 8.24
N ASN A 15 -7.84 2.07 8.94
CA ASN A 15 -8.87 2.40 9.93
C ASN A 15 -10.02 3.24 9.34
N ILE A 16 -9.94 3.65 8.07
CA ILE A 16 -10.97 4.44 7.40
C ILE A 16 -12.06 3.50 6.89
N ILE A 17 -13.20 3.47 7.58
CA ILE A 17 -14.28 2.48 7.37
C ILE A 17 -14.69 2.37 5.89
N ALA A 18 -14.85 3.50 5.20
CA ALA A 18 -15.28 3.54 3.80
C ALA A 18 -14.31 2.84 2.83
N LEU A 19 -13.06 2.63 3.23
CA LEU A 19 -12.01 2.05 2.39
C LEU A 19 -11.69 0.59 2.74
N THR A 20 -12.26 0.04 3.82
CA THR A 20 -11.96 -1.31 4.31
C THR A 20 -12.20 -2.40 3.27
N ASN A 21 -13.17 -2.20 2.37
CA ASN A 21 -13.51 -3.14 1.30
C ASN A 21 -12.98 -2.73 -0.07
N LEU A 22 -12.09 -1.74 -0.16
CA LEU A 22 -11.53 -1.32 -1.44
C LEU A 22 -10.72 -2.50 -2.04
N PRO A 23 -11.00 -2.93 -3.28
CA PRO A 23 -10.35 -4.11 -3.83
C PRO A 23 -8.86 -3.87 -4.11
N VAL A 24 -8.03 -4.84 -3.77
CA VAL A 24 -6.63 -4.91 -4.20
C VAL A 24 -6.55 -5.74 -5.48
N GLN A 25 -6.06 -5.13 -6.54
CA GLN A 25 -5.85 -5.76 -7.84
C GLN A 25 -4.44 -6.35 -7.91
N HIS A 26 -4.33 -7.49 -8.59
CA HIS A 26 -3.05 -8.10 -8.93
C HIS A 26 -2.66 -7.75 -10.36
N ASP A 27 -1.39 -7.43 -10.56
CA ASP A 27 -0.80 -7.15 -11.87
C ASP A 27 0.62 -7.74 -11.95
N ILE A 28 1.17 -7.84 -13.17
CA ILE A 28 2.53 -8.29 -13.43
C ILE A 28 3.32 -7.13 -14.03
N VAL A 29 4.37 -6.69 -13.33
CA VAL A 29 5.32 -5.72 -13.83
C VAL A 29 6.25 -6.42 -14.82
N LYS A 30 6.06 -6.12 -16.11
CA LYS A 30 6.82 -6.73 -17.21
C LYS A 30 8.25 -6.17 -17.24
N GLY A 31 9.23 -7.07 -17.35
CA GLY A 31 10.65 -6.78 -17.47
C GLY A 31 11.44 -8.07 -17.70
N ASN A 32 12.77 -8.01 -17.66
CA ASN A 32 13.64 -9.20 -17.84
C ASN A 32 13.40 -10.27 -16.76
N LYS A 33 12.89 -9.87 -15.59
CA LYS A 33 12.35 -10.74 -14.55
C LYS A 33 10.96 -10.20 -14.17
N PRO A 34 9.87 -10.88 -14.53
CA PRO A 34 8.53 -10.41 -14.18
C PRO A 34 8.35 -10.42 -12.67
N LEU A 35 7.90 -9.30 -12.11
CA LEU A 35 7.57 -9.16 -10.70
C LEU A 35 6.06 -9.01 -10.55
N GLN A 36 5.53 -9.47 -9.42
CA GLN A 36 4.12 -9.30 -9.13
C GLN A 36 3.88 -7.96 -8.45
N ALA A 37 2.72 -7.36 -8.69
CA ALA A 37 2.33 -6.10 -8.07
C ALA A 37 0.90 -6.16 -7.51
N LEU A 38 0.71 -5.45 -6.41
CA LEU A 38 -0.58 -5.23 -5.76
C LEU A 38 -0.94 -3.75 -5.92
N LYS A 39 -2.14 -3.47 -6.43
CA LYS A 39 -2.63 -2.10 -6.66
C LYS A 39 -3.93 -1.87 -5.94
N LEU A 40 -4.10 -0.70 -5.34
CA LEU A 40 -5.44 -0.28 -4.93
C LEU A 40 -6.26 0.01 -6.19
N SER A 41 -7.53 -0.42 -6.17
CA SER A 41 -8.48 0.03 -7.19
C SER A 41 -8.56 1.55 -7.20
N GLN A 42 -8.77 2.13 -8.38
CA GLN A 42 -8.80 3.58 -8.54
C GLN A 42 -9.88 4.21 -7.66
N VAL A 43 -9.47 5.17 -6.84
CA VAL A 43 -10.37 6.00 -6.05
C VAL A 43 -10.50 7.36 -6.75
N LEU A 44 -11.69 7.67 -7.26
CA LEU A 44 -11.92 8.92 -8.00
C LEU A 44 -12.17 10.12 -7.09
N GLU A 45 -12.60 9.85 -5.86
CA GLU A 45 -12.94 10.84 -4.85
C GLU A 45 -11.72 11.33 -4.08
N VAL A 46 -11.85 12.52 -3.48
CA VAL A 46 -10.88 13.03 -2.51
C VAL A 46 -11.11 12.29 -1.19
N LEU A 47 -10.07 11.62 -0.71
CA LEU A 47 -10.06 10.93 0.57
C LEU A 47 -9.62 11.88 1.68
N LYS A 48 -10.34 11.84 2.79
CA LYS A 48 -10.05 12.64 3.98
C LYS A 48 -9.36 11.77 5.01
N PHE A 49 -8.16 12.17 5.41
CA PHE A 49 -7.38 11.53 6.46
C PHE A 49 -7.40 12.42 7.69
N ASN A 50 -8.14 12.03 8.73
CA ASN A 50 -8.03 12.68 10.04
C ASN A 50 -6.69 12.34 10.69
N PRO A 51 -6.28 13.04 11.76
CA PRO A 51 -5.11 12.65 12.55
C PRO A 51 -5.16 11.18 12.96
N GLY A 52 -4.11 10.44 12.63
CA GLY A 52 -3.98 9.00 12.89
C GLY A 52 -4.57 8.09 11.80
N ASP A 53 -5.34 8.63 10.85
CA ASP A 53 -5.89 7.82 9.76
C ASP A 53 -4.79 7.32 8.83
N TYR A 54 -4.95 6.07 8.37
CA TYR A 54 -4.01 5.44 7.47
C TYR A 54 -4.69 4.60 6.39
N LEU A 55 -4.02 4.47 5.25
CA LEU A 55 -4.40 3.61 4.15
C LEU A 55 -3.17 2.86 3.65
N GLY A 56 -3.30 1.56 3.49
CA GLY A 56 -2.20 0.69 3.13
C GLY A 56 -2.66 -0.64 2.56
N ILE A 57 -1.68 -1.51 2.32
CA ILE A 57 -1.90 -2.89 1.89
C ILE A 57 -1.12 -3.80 2.83
N GLN A 58 -1.77 -4.88 3.22
CA GLN A 58 -1.16 -6.06 3.83
C GLN A 58 -0.94 -7.12 2.75
N ILE A 59 0.28 -7.65 2.66
CA ILE A 59 0.62 -8.79 1.80
C ILE A 59 0.27 -10.08 2.56
N LEU A 60 -0.60 -10.90 1.95
CA LEU A 60 -1.08 -12.17 2.50
C LEU A 60 -0.33 -13.39 1.93
N SER A 61 0.21 -13.30 0.72
CA SER A 61 1.03 -14.34 0.08
C SER A 61 2.48 -14.34 0.60
N ASN A 62 3.32 -15.33 0.31
CA ASN A 62 4.62 -15.46 0.99
C ASN A 62 5.72 -14.43 0.61
N GLN A 63 5.43 -13.47 -0.27
CA GLN A 63 6.37 -12.41 -0.68
C GLN A 63 6.50 -11.26 0.32
N SER A 64 7.51 -10.42 0.14
CA SER A 64 7.66 -9.15 0.86
C SER A 64 7.56 -7.95 -0.07
N VAL A 65 7.37 -6.76 0.49
CA VAL A 65 7.44 -5.50 -0.27
C VAL A 65 8.84 -5.38 -0.87
N GLU A 66 8.94 -5.15 -2.17
CA GLU A 66 10.19 -4.76 -2.84
C GLU A 66 10.23 -3.26 -3.09
N LYS A 67 9.11 -2.69 -3.55
CA LYS A 67 9.02 -1.28 -3.90
C LYS A 67 7.59 -0.77 -3.78
N ALA A 68 7.45 0.51 -3.47
CA ALA A 68 6.18 1.20 -3.53
C ALA A 68 6.25 2.36 -4.55
N ARG A 69 5.18 2.50 -5.34
CA ARG A 69 4.94 3.66 -6.18
C ARG A 69 3.57 4.23 -5.81
N ILE A 70 3.59 5.36 -5.13
CA ILE A 70 2.38 6.04 -4.67
C ILE A 70 2.39 7.45 -5.21
N GLU A 71 1.35 7.80 -5.96
CA GLU A 71 1.16 9.10 -6.56
C GLU A 71 -0.16 9.67 -6.08
N CYS A 72 -0.11 10.89 -5.54
CA CYS A 72 -1.28 11.55 -4.99
C CYS A 72 -1.17 13.07 -5.09
N SER A 73 -2.31 13.74 -5.02
CA SER A 73 -2.42 15.20 -5.05
C SER A 73 -3.24 15.70 -3.86
N PRO A 74 -2.80 16.76 -3.16
CA PRO A 74 -1.52 17.45 -3.33
C PRO A 74 -0.34 16.55 -2.90
N THR A 75 0.81 16.68 -3.56
CA THR A 75 2.05 15.91 -3.28
C THR A 75 2.74 16.29 -1.96
N LYS A 76 2.16 17.16 -1.14
CA LYS A 76 2.80 17.64 0.09
C LYS A 76 2.99 16.51 1.10
N ASN A 77 4.06 16.59 1.89
CA ASN A 77 4.53 15.68 2.96
C ASN A 77 3.53 15.41 4.11
N SER A 78 2.23 15.56 3.89
CA SER A 78 1.20 15.47 4.92
C SER A 78 0.91 14.03 5.34
N LEU A 79 1.17 13.05 4.46
CA LEU A 79 1.15 11.64 4.80
C LEU A 79 2.56 11.06 4.82
N ILE A 80 2.82 10.21 5.80
CA ILE A 80 4.11 9.54 5.98
C ILE A 80 3.98 8.09 5.53
N LEU A 81 4.90 7.66 4.67
CA LEU A 81 5.01 6.27 4.26
C LEU A 81 5.70 5.46 5.37
N GLN A 82 5.08 4.37 5.79
CA GLN A 82 5.63 3.45 6.78
C GLN A 82 5.49 2.01 6.31
N TYR A 83 6.41 1.18 6.78
CA TYR A 83 6.47 -0.25 6.55
C TYR A 83 6.42 -0.99 7.87
N SER A 84 5.94 -2.23 7.83
CA SER A 84 5.95 -3.13 8.98
C SER A 84 6.08 -4.59 8.55
N ILE A 85 6.67 -5.40 9.41
CA ILE A 85 6.75 -6.86 9.25
C ILE A 85 5.52 -7.53 9.89
N ASP A 86 5.00 -6.97 10.98
CA ASP A 86 3.99 -7.57 11.85
C ASP A 86 2.65 -6.81 11.90
N GLY A 87 2.58 -5.62 11.30
CA GLY A 87 1.42 -4.72 11.35
C GLY A 87 1.30 -3.93 12.65
N GLN A 88 2.23 -4.10 13.59
CA GLN A 88 2.23 -3.49 14.92
C GLN A 88 3.36 -2.47 15.07
N THR A 89 4.57 -2.84 14.63
CA THR A 89 5.76 -1.99 14.70
C THR A 89 5.99 -1.34 13.34
N TRP A 90 5.99 -0.01 13.29
CA TRP A 90 6.04 0.76 12.05
C TRP A 90 7.28 1.63 11.96
N GLN A 91 7.89 1.67 10.78
CA GLN A 91 9.09 2.46 10.52
C GLN A 91 9.08 3.07 9.10
N PRO A 92 9.70 4.24 8.89
CA PRO A 92 9.77 4.87 7.57
C PRO A 92 10.78 4.19 6.64
N SER A 93 11.79 3.50 7.18
CA SER A 93 12.73 2.71 6.41
C SER A 93 12.11 1.39 5.98
N HIS A 94 12.39 0.95 4.75
CA HIS A 94 11.85 -0.28 4.18
C HIS A 94 12.65 -1.50 4.67
N PRO A 95 12.10 -2.34 5.58
CA PRO A 95 12.75 -3.59 5.95
C PRO A 95 12.57 -4.64 4.85
N LYS A 96 13.57 -5.51 4.70
CA LYS A 96 13.59 -6.57 3.67
C LYS A 96 12.35 -7.46 3.69
N ASP A 97 11.84 -7.75 4.89
CA ASP A 97 10.73 -8.66 5.12
C ASP A 97 9.40 -7.91 5.39
N ALA A 98 9.29 -6.66 4.93
CA ALA A 98 8.06 -5.88 5.06
C ALA A 98 6.86 -6.63 4.47
N ARG A 99 5.82 -6.81 5.29
CA ARG A 99 4.54 -7.43 4.93
C ARG A 99 3.41 -6.43 4.84
N TYR A 100 3.63 -5.24 5.38
CA TYR A 100 2.67 -4.15 5.41
C TYR A 100 3.35 -2.88 4.95
N ILE A 101 2.56 -2.05 4.29
CA ILE A 101 2.91 -0.68 3.93
C ILE A 101 1.68 0.20 4.06
N ARG A 102 1.85 1.40 4.60
CA ARG A 102 0.76 2.37 4.75
C ARG A 102 1.25 3.80 4.55
N LEU A 103 0.36 4.65 4.07
CA LEU A 103 0.42 6.09 4.29
C LEU A 103 -0.40 6.43 5.54
N ILE A 104 0.16 7.23 6.45
CA ILE A 104 -0.52 7.66 7.68
C ILE A 104 -0.44 9.18 7.85
N ASN A 105 -1.53 9.79 8.31
CA ASN A 105 -1.53 11.18 8.74
C ASN A 105 -1.06 11.30 10.19
N LEU A 106 0.19 11.69 10.40
CA LEU A 106 0.72 11.97 11.76
C LEU A 106 0.61 13.45 12.14
N THR A 107 -0.05 14.27 11.33
CA THR A 107 -0.29 15.68 11.65
C THR A 107 -1.51 15.83 12.57
N ASN A 108 -1.68 17.01 13.14
CA ASN A 108 -2.82 17.33 14.02
C ASN A 108 -4.04 17.88 13.26
N SER A 109 -4.04 17.80 11.93
CA SER A 109 -5.11 18.33 11.08
C SER A 109 -5.55 17.32 10.05
N GLN A 110 -6.79 17.45 9.57
CA GLN A 110 -7.26 16.67 8.41
C GLN A 110 -6.42 16.98 7.17
N VAL A 111 -6.16 15.93 6.38
CA VAL A 111 -5.46 16.03 5.10
C VAL A 111 -6.35 15.44 4.01
N ASP A 112 -6.55 16.21 2.95
CA ASP A 112 -7.38 15.82 1.80
C ASP A 112 -6.46 15.36 0.67
N ILE A 113 -6.57 14.09 0.27
CA ILE A 113 -5.70 13.45 -0.72
C ILE A 113 -6.51 12.78 -1.82
N LYS A 114 -6.14 13.03 -3.07
CA LYS A 114 -6.60 12.26 -4.23
C LYS A 114 -5.48 11.37 -4.73
N PHE A 115 -5.70 10.05 -4.74
CA PHE A 115 -4.74 9.09 -5.29
C PHE A 115 -4.86 8.97 -6.81
N SER A 116 -3.75 9.09 -7.52
CA SER A 116 -3.65 8.68 -8.93
C SER A 116 -3.05 7.28 -9.06
N GLN A 117 -2.20 6.87 -8.12
CA GLN A 117 -1.61 5.54 -8.09
C GLN A 117 -1.29 5.10 -6.66
N PHE A 118 -1.56 3.84 -6.35
CA PHE A 118 -1.05 3.17 -5.16
C PHE A 118 -0.69 1.73 -5.56
N GLU A 119 0.59 1.49 -5.83
CA GLU A 119 1.10 0.23 -6.35
C GLU A 119 2.29 -0.24 -5.50
N ILE A 120 2.34 -1.54 -5.25
CA ILE A 120 3.41 -2.21 -4.52
C ILE A 120 3.93 -3.36 -5.37
N THR A 121 5.21 -3.36 -5.64
CA THR A 121 5.92 -4.50 -6.22
C THR A 121 6.39 -5.43 -5.10
N ILE A 122 6.24 -6.73 -5.30
CA ILE A 122 6.59 -7.75 -4.31
C ILE A 122 7.55 -8.80 -4.88
N GLN A 123 8.38 -9.38 -4.02
CA GLN A 123 9.40 -10.39 -4.35
C GLN A 123 9.36 -11.59 -3.41
#